data_AF-A0A940A891-F1
#
_entry.id   AF-A0A940A891-F1
#
_cell.length_a   1.000
_cell.length_b   1.000
_cell.length_c   1.000
_cell.angle_alpha   90.00
_cell.angle_beta   90.00
_cell.angle_gamma   90.00
#
_symmetry.space_group_name_H-M   'P 1'
#
loop_
_entity.id
_entity.type
_entity.pdbx_description
1 polymer ?
#
loop_
_entity_poly.entity_id
_entity_poly.type
_entity_poly.pdbx_seq_one_letter_code
_entity_poly.pdbx_strand_id
1 'polypeptide(L)'
;MSREFESLKTAFKEQFGTSIDFLRDRAVYDTPLFKFLQKLPKGADLHAHCDAILPMSEQVAFLKDHPELEITPEWQIHYSGVGAPYGSKTMAKLLDEGLTVEDFRRQWTVLGAGEIRTWDWFEGIFIKCGSICTTPSLVQDYYTRVLKYYHSIGVWHVELRCPFFGTREDALARGEAFLHALETVRAEVDPAITLRIVACAGKNDVWDPQFDTLME
;
A
#
# COMPACT_ATOMS: atom_id res chain seq x y z
N MET A 1 -22.52 -18.84 12.65
CA MET A 1 -21.11 -18.77 13.11
C MET A 1 -20.74 -20.13 13.69
N SER A 2 -19.60 -20.72 13.30
CA SER A 2 -19.20 -22.05 13.77
C SER A 2 -18.84 -22.02 15.26
N ARG A 3 -19.03 -23.14 15.99
CA ARG A 3 -18.60 -23.29 17.39
C ARG A 3 -17.10 -23.02 17.58
N GLU A 4 -16.31 -23.34 16.55
CA GLU A 4 -14.87 -23.08 16.51
C GLU A 4 -14.56 -21.58 16.61
N PHE A 5 -15.23 -20.72 15.82
CA PHE A 5 -14.98 -19.28 15.86
C PHE A 5 -15.22 -18.66 17.24
N GLU A 6 -16.31 -19.04 17.91
CA GLU A 6 -16.61 -18.53 19.26
C GLU A 6 -15.57 -19.00 20.30
N SER A 7 -15.05 -20.23 20.15
CA SER A 7 -13.95 -20.73 20.99
C SER A 7 -12.66 -19.92 20.78
N LEU A 8 -12.28 -19.67 19.53
CA LEU A 8 -11.08 -18.89 19.19
C LEU A 8 -11.18 -17.44 19.70
N LYS A 9 -12.35 -16.83 19.53
CA LYS A 9 -12.66 -15.48 20.01
C LYS A 9 -12.62 -15.38 21.54
N THR A 10 -13.10 -16.40 22.25
CA THR A 10 -13.04 -16.45 23.72
C THR A 10 -11.58 -16.53 24.19
N ALA A 11 -10.79 -17.47 23.64
CA ALA A 11 -9.37 -17.60 23.98
C ALA A 11 -8.57 -16.32 23.67
N PHE A 12 -8.86 -15.66 22.55
CA PHE A 12 -8.23 -14.39 22.19
C PHE A 12 -8.53 -13.28 23.21
N LYS A 13 -9.78 -13.16 23.66
CA LYS A 13 -10.18 -12.19 24.69
C LYS A 13 -9.55 -12.50 26.05
N GLU A 14 -9.41 -13.77 26.40
CA GLU A 14 -8.72 -14.17 27.63
C GLU A 14 -7.24 -13.78 27.60
N GLN A 15 -6.59 -13.88 26.44
CA GLN A 15 -5.18 -13.55 26.28
C GLN A 15 -4.90 -12.03 26.27
N PHE A 16 -5.71 -11.23 25.57
CA PHE A 16 -5.43 -9.81 25.35
C PHE A 16 -6.39 -8.84 26.05
N GLY A 17 -7.43 -9.35 26.72
CA GLY A 17 -8.45 -8.52 27.36
C GLY A 17 -9.24 -7.68 26.35
N THR A 18 -9.41 -6.40 26.66
CA THR A 18 -10.22 -5.44 25.87
C THR A 18 -9.39 -4.39 25.12
N SER A 19 -8.07 -4.37 25.30
CA SER A 19 -7.19 -3.38 24.68
C SER A 19 -5.96 -4.05 24.08
N ILE A 20 -5.73 -3.78 22.80
CA ILE A 20 -4.59 -4.29 22.04
C ILE A 20 -3.90 -3.10 21.39
N ASP A 21 -2.60 -3.02 21.55
CA ASP A 21 -1.76 -2.17 20.72
C ASP A 21 -1.20 -3.00 19.56
N PHE A 22 -1.83 -2.92 18.39
CA PHE A 22 -1.42 -3.70 17.21
C PHE A 22 0.01 -3.40 16.72
N LEU A 23 0.61 -2.30 17.17
CA LEU A 23 2.00 -1.95 16.86
C LEU A 23 2.98 -2.68 17.77
N ARG A 24 2.61 -2.90 19.04
CA ARG A 24 3.49 -3.47 20.08
C ARG A 24 3.20 -4.95 20.37
N ASP A 25 1.93 -5.34 20.35
CA ASP A 25 1.47 -6.68 20.73
C ASP A 25 1.60 -7.67 19.58
N ARG A 26 2.84 -7.98 19.19
CA ARG A 26 3.14 -8.87 18.05
C ARG A 26 2.57 -10.28 18.22
N ALA A 27 2.35 -10.73 19.45
CA ALA A 27 1.74 -12.02 19.75
C ALA A 27 0.33 -12.18 19.14
N VAL A 28 -0.37 -11.08 18.84
CA VAL A 28 -1.68 -11.09 18.17
C VAL A 28 -1.62 -11.84 16.84
N TYR A 29 -0.55 -11.64 16.07
CA TYR A 29 -0.36 -12.24 14.74
C TYR A 29 -0.12 -13.76 14.80
N ASP A 30 0.29 -14.28 15.96
CA ASP A 30 0.53 -15.72 16.16
C ASP A 30 -0.70 -16.47 16.69
N THR A 31 -1.76 -15.75 17.05
CA THR A 31 -2.95 -16.36 17.65
C THR A 31 -3.68 -17.28 16.66
N PRO A 32 -4.30 -18.36 17.17
CA PRO A 32 -5.19 -19.19 16.37
C PRO A 32 -6.34 -18.39 15.71
N LEU A 33 -6.86 -17.38 16.41
CA LEU A 33 -7.91 -16.51 15.85
C LEU A 33 -7.40 -15.72 14.64
N PHE A 34 -6.24 -15.05 14.75
CA PHE A 34 -5.69 -14.29 13.63
C PHE A 34 -5.42 -15.18 12.42
N LYS A 35 -4.80 -16.35 12.63
CA LYS A 35 -4.56 -17.35 11.58
C LYS A 35 -5.85 -17.89 10.95
N PHE A 36 -6.92 -18.02 11.73
CA PHE A 36 -8.24 -18.36 11.22
C PHE A 36 -8.81 -17.24 10.33
N LEU A 37 -8.78 -15.99 10.81
CA LEU A 37 -9.26 -14.81 10.07
C LEU A 37 -8.50 -14.61 8.74
N GLN A 38 -7.20 -14.89 8.71
CA GLN A 38 -6.41 -14.82 7.49
C GLN A 38 -6.95 -15.74 6.38
N LYS A 39 -7.50 -16.91 6.74
CA LYS A 39 -8.05 -17.88 5.78
C LYS A 39 -9.47 -17.54 5.30
N LEU A 40 -10.16 -16.60 5.94
CA LEU A 40 -11.52 -16.26 5.54
C LEU A 40 -11.54 -15.50 4.20
N PRO A 41 -12.53 -15.78 3.32
CA PRO A 41 -12.80 -14.92 2.18
C PRO A 41 -13.41 -13.61 2.71
N LYS A 42 -12.61 -12.54 2.70
CA LYS A 42 -12.98 -11.21 3.22
C LYS A 42 -13.92 -10.48 2.27
N GLY A 43 -13.99 -10.91 1.01
CA GLY A 43 -14.88 -10.32 0.02
C GLY A 43 -14.29 -9.02 -0.51
N ALA A 44 -14.58 -7.89 0.14
CA ALA A 44 -14.23 -6.57 -0.36
C ALA A 44 -13.47 -5.72 0.66
N ASP A 45 -12.49 -4.96 0.18
CA ASP A 45 -11.92 -3.81 0.89
C ASP A 45 -12.48 -2.54 0.26
N LEU A 46 -13.34 -1.84 0.99
CA LEU A 46 -14.08 -0.67 0.49
C LEU A 46 -13.37 0.65 0.83
N HIS A 47 -12.21 0.60 1.48
CA HIS A 47 -11.50 1.78 1.93
C HIS A 47 -9.99 1.53 1.97
N ALA A 48 -9.37 1.46 0.79
CA ALA A 48 -7.92 1.43 0.65
C ALA A 48 -7.44 2.77 0.09
N HIS A 49 -6.39 3.36 0.67
CA HIS A 49 -5.70 4.49 0.06
C HIS A 49 -4.65 3.98 -0.91
N CYS A 50 -4.54 4.61 -2.08
CA CYS A 50 -3.65 4.19 -3.17
C CYS A 50 -2.16 4.17 -2.79
N ASP A 51 -1.78 4.90 -1.76
CA ASP A 51 -0.40 5.08 -1.38
C ASP A 51 -0.03 4.11 -0.23
N ALA A 52 1.03 3.31 -0.43
CA ALA A 52 1.58 2.37 0.56
C ALA A 52 0.63 1.21 0.97
N ILE A 53 0.11 0.47 -0.01
CA ILE A 53 -0.79 -0.68 0.20
C ILE A 53 -0.03 -2.00 0.38
N LEU A 54 1.05 -2.18 -0.38
CA LEU A 54 1.81 -3.42 -0.34
C LEU A 54 2.40 -3.66 1.06
N PRO A 55 2.42 -4.92 1.54
CA PRO A 55 3.20 -5.24 2.73
C PRO A 55 4.67 -4.90 2.48
N MET A 56 5.39 -4.51 3.53
CA MET A 56 6.74 -3.96 3.40
C MET A 56 7.71 -4.88 2.63
N SER A 57 7.58 -6.19 2.77
CA SER A 57 8.39 -7.16 2.01
C SER A 57 8.16 -7.06 0.50
N GLU A 58 6.90 -6.89 0.07
CA GLU A 58 6.54 -6.74 -1.34
C GLU A 58 6.93 -5.35 -1.86
N GLN A 59 6.82 -4.31 -1.03
CA GLN A 59 7.29 -2.98 -1.40
C GLN A 59 8.82 -2.95 -1.60
N VAL A 60 9.58 -3.63 -0.74
CA VAL A 60 11.03 -3.80 -0.90
C VAL A 60 11.35 -4.61 -2.18
N ALA A 61 10.59 -5.67 -2.46
CA ALA A 61 10.76 -6.44 -3.69
C ALA A 61 10.46 -5.60 -4.94
N PHE A 62 9.36 -4.84 -4.94
CA PHE A 62 9.03 -3.89 -6.00
C PHE A 62 10.18 -2.92 -6.26
N LEU A 63 10.68 -2.24 -5.23
CA LEU A 63 11.79 -1.29 -5.40
C LEU A 63 13.10 -1.94 -5.85
N LYS A 64 13.32 -3.22 -5.54
CA LYS A 64 14.46 -3.97 -6.04
C LYS A 64 14.33 -4.26 -7.54
N ASP A 65 13.13 -4.52 -8.02
CA ASP A 65 12.84 -4.79 -9.43
C ASP A 65 12.84 -3.52 -10.30
N HIS A 66 12.80 -2.34 -9.67
CA HIS A 66 12.80 -1.02 -10.31
C HIS A 66 14.08 -0.23 -10.03
N PRO A 67 15.22 -0.53 -10.68
CA PRO A 67 16.49 0.17 -10.46
C PRO A 67 16.48 1.64 -10.90
N GLU A 68 15.48 2.06 -11.66
CA GLU A 68 15.20 3.47 -11.94
C GLU A 68 14.70 4.23 -10.70
N LEU A 69 14.34 3.54 -9.62
CA LEU A 69 14.00 4.12 -8.33
C LEU A 69 15.17 3.98 -7.34
N GLU A 70 15.56 5.10 -6.76
CA GLU A 70 16.57 5.21 -5.72
C GLU A 70 15.97 5.71 -4.41
N ILE A 71 16.62 5.35 -3.31
CA ILE A 71 16.27 5.78 -1.97
C ILE A 71 17.31 6.82 -1.54
N THR A 72 16.86 8.01 -1.16
CA THR A 72 17.70 9.10 -0.67
C THR A 72 18.20 8.81 0.76
N PRO A 73 19.23 9.51 1.25
CA PRO A 73 19.65 9.41 2.66
C PRO A 73 18.53 9.71 3.67
N GLU A 74 17.53 10.50 3.27
CA GLU A 74 16.33 10.83 4.06
C GLU A 74 15.19 9.80 3.91
N TRP A 75 15.47 8.66 3.27
CA TRP A 75 14.52 7.56 3.04
C TRP A 75 13.36 7.92 2.12
N GLN A 76 13.55 8.87 1.20
CA GLN A 76 12.56 9.17 0.17
C GLN A 76 12.85 8.34 -1.08
N ILE A 77 11.82 7.89 -1.77
CA ILE A 77 11.94 7.22 -3.06
C ILE A 77 11.96 8.28 -4.14
N HIS A 78 12.90 8.19 -5.08
CA HIS A 78 13.10 9.15 -6.14
C HIS A 78 13.49 8.46 -7.45
N TYR A 79 13.23 9.09 -8.59
CA TYR A 79 13.79 8.62 -9.85
C TYR A 79 15.30 8.88 -9.94
N SER A 80 16.03 7.90 -10.46
CA SER A 80 17.46 8.03 -10.74
C SER A 80 17.72 9.07 -11.83
N GLY A 81 18.88 9.73 -11.73
CA GLY A 81 19.40 10.64 -12.76
C GLY A 81 18.78 12.04 -12.84
N VAL A 82 17.54 12.25 -12.42
CA VAL A 82 16.90 13.59 -12.42
C VAL A 82 16.90 14.15 -10.99
N GLY A 83 17.86 15.01 -10.66
CA GLY A 83 17.86 15.71 -9.36
C GLY A 83 17.99 14.79 -8.13
N ALA A 84 18.36 13.52 -8.32
CA ALA A 84 18.58 12.58 -7.23
C ALA A 84 19.62 13.14 -6.24
N PRO A 85 19.27 13.27 -4.95
CA PRO A 85 20.21 13.77 -3.94
C PRO A 85 21.50 12.95 -3.91
N TYR A 86 22.62 13.62 -3.63
CA TYR A 86 23.90 12.95 -3.46
C TYR A 86 23.78 11.85 -2.39
N GLY A 87 24.26 10.65 -2.70
CA GLY A 87 24.19 9.51 -1.80
C GLY A 87 22.92 8.65 -1.92
N SER A 88 22.02 8.97 -2.86
CA SER A 88 20.90 8.09 -3.21
C SER A 88 21.40 6.75 -3.74
N LYS A 89 20.69 5.67 -3.40
CA LYS A 89 21.08 4.30 -3.76
C LYS A 89 19.86 3.49 -4.18
N THR A 90 20.03 2.60 -5.14
CA THR A 90 19.00 1.62 -5.49
C THR A 90 18.72 0.68 -4.32
N MET A 91 17.52 0.10 -4.30
CA MET A 91 17.16 -0.89 -3.27
C MET A 91 18.13 -2.07 -3.23
N ALA A 92 18.55 -2.59 -4.39
CA ALA A 92 19.51 -3.68 -4.47
C ALA A 92 20.82 -3.36 -3.73
N LYS A 93 21.37 -2.16 -3.95
CA LYS A 93 22.60 -1.72 -3.27
C LYS A 93 22.42 -1.59 -1.76
N LEU A 94 21.29 -1.07 -1.29
CA LEU A 94 21.00 -0.96 0.13
C LEU A 94 20.93 -2.33 0.82
N LEU A 95 20.30 -3.31 0.16
CA LEU A 95 20.25 -4.68 0.66
C LEU A 95 21.64 -5.33 0.70
N ASP A 96 22.47 -5.10 -0.33
CA ASP A 96 23.86 -5.58 -0.35
C ASP A 96 24.72 -4.96 0.75
N GLU A 97 24.43 -3.72 1.15
CA GLU A 97 25.05 -3.02 2.28
C GLU A 97 24.51 -3.47 3.65
N GLY A 98 23.57 -4.42 3.67
CA GLY A 98 23.07 -5.06 4.88
C GLY A 98 21.78 -4.47 5.45
N LEU A 99 21.11 -3.54 4.75
CA LEU A 99 19.78 -3.11 5.16
C LEU A 99 18.78 -4.26 5.00
N THR A 100 17.81 -4.31 5.90
CA THR A 100 16.79 -5.35 5.97
C THR A 100 15.39 -4.78 5.78
N VAL A 101 14.42 -5.66 5.51
CA VAL A 101 12.99 -5.27 5.49
C VAL A 101 12.56 -4.58 6.79
N GLU A 102 13.19 -4.91 7.93
CA GLU A 102 12.88 -4.28 9.21
C GLU A 102 13.31 -2.81 9.26
N ASP A 103 14.43 -2.46 8.63
CA ASP A 103 14.92 -1.08 8.54
C ASP A 103 13.92 -0.23 7.75
N PHE A 104 13.47 -0.73 6.59
CA PHE A 104 12.42 -0.07 5.81
C PHE A 104 11.08 -0.03 6.56
N ARG A 105 10.73 -1.08 7.29
CA ARG A 105 9.51 -1.11 8.10
C ARG A 105 9.51 0.00 9.14
N ARG A 106 10.65 0.28 9.78
CA ARG A 106 10.76 1.41 10.72
C ARG A 106 10.60 2.74 9.99
N GLN A 107 11.17 2.89 8.80
CA GLN A 107 11.21 4.18 8.11
C GLN A 107 9.92 4.54 7.35
N TRP A 108 9.19 3.54 6.88
CA TRP A 108 8.01 3.68 6.01
C TRP A 108 6.72 3.13 6.64
N THR A 109 6.70 2.91 7.95
CA THR A 109 5.46 2.63 8.69
C THR A 109 5.42 3.44 9.97
N VAL A 110 4.26 3.48 10.63
CA VAL A 110 4.09 4.15 11.93
C VAL A 110 4.94 3.56 13.05
N LEU A 111 5.59 2.41 12.85
CA LEU A 111 6.49 1.80 13.84
C LEU A 111 7.74 2.64 14.13
N GLY A 112 8.17 3.50 13.20
CA GLY A 112 9.32 4.39 13.42
C GLY A 112 8.99 5.75 13.99
N ALA A 113 7.72 6.05 14.31
CA ALA A 113 7.33 7.38 14.76
C ALA A 113 8.09 7.87 16.00
N GLY A 114 8.50 6.94 16.89
CA GLY A 114 9.23 7.30 18.10
C GLY A 114 8.42 8.26 18.97
N GLU A 115 8.98 9.46 19.21
CA GLU A 115 8.32 10.54 19.96
C GLU A 115 7.56 11.53 19.07
N ILE A 116 7.67 11.41 17.75
CA ILE A 116 6.96 12.27 16.80
C ILE A 116 5.47 11.96 16.87
N ARG A 117 4.63 13.00 16.82
CA ARG A 117 3.17 12.83 16.73
C ARG A 117 2.83 11.90 15.57
N THR A 118 2.12 10.81 15.86
CA THR A 118 1.87 9.73 14.90
C THR A 118 1.32 10.22 13.57
N TRP A 119 0.44 11.22 13.59
CA TRP A 119 -0.14 11.79 12.37
C TRP A 119 0.90 12.49 11.48
N ASP A 120 1.87 13.20 12.07
CA ASP A 120 2.92 13.90 11.29
C ASP A 120 3.88 12.90 10.67
N TRP A 121 4.22 11.84 11.42
CA TRP A 121 5.01 10.74 10.87
C TRP A 121 4.25 10.01 9.76
N PHE A 122 2.96 9.75 9.96
CA PHE A 122 2.08 9.10 8.99
C PHE A 122 1.99 9.89 7.69
N GLU A 123 1.71 11.20 7.75
CA GLU A 123 1.71 12.07 6.56
C GLU A 123 3.09 12.07 5.87
N GLY A 124 4.19 12.05 6.65
CA GLY A 124 5.54 11.96 6.13
C GLY A 124 5.87 10.67 5.36
N ILE A 125 5.21 9.55 5.66
CA ILE A 125 5.41 8.28 4.93
C ILE A 125 4.97 8.41 3.48
N PHE A 126 3.87 9.12 3.21
CA PHE A 126 3.36 9.31 1.85
C PHE A 126 4.32 10.15 1.01
N ILE A 127 4.95 11.17 1.60
CA ILE A 127 6.00 11.95 0.94
C ILE A 127 7.19 11.04 0.58
N LYS A 128 7.60 10.16 1.50
CA LYS A 128 8.68 9.21 1.24
C LYS A 128 8.35 8.23 0.11
N CYS A 129 7.08 7.84 -0.03
CA CYS A 129 6.65 6.85 -1.01
C CYS A 129 6.14 7.43 -2.34
N GLY A 130 6.05 8.75 -2.48
CA GLY A 130 5.32 9.41 -3.57
C GLY A 130 5.79 9.01 -4.98
N SER A 131 7.07 8.65 -5.14
CA SER A 131 7.62 8.28 -6.44
C SER A 131 7.13 6.93 -6.99
N ILE A 132 6.52 6.06 -6.16
CA ILE A 132 6.04 4.73 -6.59
C ILE A 132 4.92 4.83 -7.64
N CYS A 133 4.13 5.91 -7.64
CA CYS A 133 2.95 6.07 -8.49
C CYS A 133 3.08 7.20 -9.53
N THR A 134 4.32 7.54 -9.90
CA THR A 134 4.63 8.73 -10.72
C THR A 134 4.44 8.53 -12.22
N THR A 135 4.73 7.33 -12.75
CA THR A 135 4.49 7.01 -14.16
C THR A 135 3.41 5.95 -14.33
N PRO A 136 2.70 5.94 -15.48
CA PRO A 136 1.73 4.89 -15.78
C PRO A 136 2.31 3.47 -15.70
N SER A 137 3.56 3.26 -16.10
CA SER A 137 4.19 1.94 -16.03
C SER A 137 4.42 1.45 -14.60
N LEU A 138 4.87 2.34 -13.70
CA LEU A 138 5.02 2.00 -12.29
C LEU A 138 3.67 1.76 -11.62
N VAL A 139 2.67 2.60 -11.94
CA VAL A 139 1.29 2.39 -11.45
C VAL A 139 0.81 1.01 -11.89
N GLN A 140 0.96 0.65 -13.16
CA GLN A 140 0.53 -0.66 -13.66
C GLN A 140 1.20 -1.82 -12.91
N ASP A 141 2.53 -1.82 -12.75
CA ASP A 141 3.22 -2.92 -12.06
C ASP A 141 2.87 -2.96 -10.57
N TYR A 142 2.93 -1.81 -9.88
CA TYR A 142 2.61 -1.73 -8.46
C TYR A 142 1.20 -2.26 -8.17
N TYR A 143 0.22 -1.86 -8.98
CA TYR A 143 -1.17 -2.29 -8.79
C TYR A 143 -1.42 -3.73 -9.24
N THR A 144 -0.65 -4.25 -10.19
CA THR A 144 -0.66 -5.68 -10.50
C THR A 144 -0.24 -6.49 -9.27
N ARG A 145 0.80 -6.05 -8.56
CA ARG A 145 1.24 -6.68 -7.29
C ARG A 145 0.22 -6.51 -6.18
N VAL A 146 -0.37 -5.31 -6.02
CA VAL A 146 -1.40 -5.05 -4.99
C VAL A 146 -2.59 -5.98 -5.18
N LEU A 147 -3.13 -6.09 -6.40
CA LEU A 147 -4.28 -6.92 -6.69
C LEU A 147 -3.98 -8.42 -6.52
N LYS A 148 -2.79 -8.88 -6.92
CA LYS A 148 -2.30 -10.24 -6.62
C LYS A 148 -2.23 -10.51 -5.12
N TYR A 149 -1.68 -9.56 -4.36
CA TYR A 149 -1.60 -9.66 -2.90
C TYR A 149 -2.99 -9.72 -2.26
N TYR A 150 -3.89 -8.81 -2.64
CA TYR A 150 -5.26 -8.75 -2.12
C TYR A 150 -6.03 -10.05 -2.39
N HIS A 151 -5.92 -10.59 -3.60
CA HIS A 151 -6.50 -11.89 -3.95
C HIS A 151 -5.95 -13.00 -3.06
N SER A 152 -4.62 -13.03 -2.83
CA SER A 152 -3.97 -14.04 -1.99
C SER A 152 -4.45 -14.03 -0.53
N ILE A 153 -4.94 -12.89 -0.03
CA ILE A 153 -5.51 -12.76 1.32
C ILE A 153 -7.05 -12.84 1.35
N GLY A 154 -7.67 -13.26 0.25
CA GLY A 154 -9.12 -13.48 0.14
C GLY A 154 -9.93 -12.21 -0.05
N VAL A 155 -9.39 -11.20 -0.74
CA VAL A 155 -10.12 -9.99 -1.16
C VAL A 155 -10.27 -10.01 -2.68
N TRP A 156 -11.51 -9.92 -3.17
CA TRP A 156 -11.89 -9.95 -4.60
C TRP A 156 -12.37 -8.61 -5.13
N HIS A 157 -12.73 -7.68 -4.26
CA HIS A 157 -13.14 -6.32 -4.65
C HIS A 157 -12.35 -5.29 -3.85
N VAL A 158 -11.84 -4.26 -4.53
CA VAL A 158 -11.15 -3.13 -3.89
C VAL A 158 -11.78 -1.84 -4.37
N GLU A 159 -12.18 -0.97 -3.44
CA GLU A 159 -12.44 0.44 -3.72
C GLU A 159 -11.25 1.28 -3.26
N LEU A 160 -10.53 1.80 -4.24
CA LEU A 160 -9.27 2.49 -4.06
C LEU A 160 -9.48 4.01 -4.06
N ARG A 161 -9.04 4.65 -2.99
CA ARG A 161 -9.04 6.10 -2.81
C ARG A 161 -7.77 6.66 -3.45
N CYS A 162 -7.92 7.23 -4.64
CA CYS A 162 -6.80 7.77 -5.42
C CYS A 162 -6.89 9.30 -5.51
N PRO A 163 -5.84 10.04 -5.12
CA PRO A 163 -5.67 11.40 -5.56
C PRO A 163 -5.25 11.40 -7.02
N PHE A 164 -5.95 12.19 -7.83
CA PHE A 164 -5.56 12.47 -9.20
C PHE A 164 -4.88 13.84 -9.24
N PHE A 165 -3.56 13.83 -9.40
CA PHE A 165 -2.78 15.05 -9.55
C PHE A 165 -2.60 15.41 -11.04
N GLY A 166 -2.05 16.58 -11.32
CA GLY A 166 -1.63 16.97 -12.68
C GLY A 166 -2.79 17.33 -13.60
N THR A 167 -2.59 17.14 -14.91
CA THR A 167 -3.59 17.47 -15.92
C THR A 167 -4.65 16.37 -16.06
N ARG A 168 -5.70 16.66 -16.83
CA ARG A 168 -6.67 15.64 -17.24
C ARG A 168 -6.02 14.49 -17.99
N GLU A 169 -5.03 14.76 -18.85
CA GLU A 169 -4.29 13.69 -19.53
C GLU A 169 -3.55 12.80 -18.54
N ASP A 170 -2.89 13.40 -17.53
CA ASP A 170 -2.19 12.63 -16.49
C ASP A 170 -3.16 11.73 -15.69
N ALA A 171 -4.36 12.25 -15.39
CA ALA A 171 -5.39 11.49 -14.69
C ALA A 171 -5.92 10.31 -15.52
N LEU A 172 -6.17 10.52 -16.83
CA LEU A 172 -6.60 9.47 -17.74
C LEU A 172 -5.53 8.39 -17.92
N ALA A 173 -4.27 8.79 -18.13
CA ALA A 173 -3.16 7.85 -18.27
C ALA A 173 -2.98 6.97 -17.01
N ARG A 174 -3.19 7.53 -15.81
CA ARG A 174 -3.24 6.75 -14.57
C ARG A 174 -4.44 5.80 -14.54
N GLY A 175 -5.63 6.27 -14.92
CA GLY A 175 -6.83 5.43 -15.03
C GLY A 175 -6.63 4.21 -15.93
N GLU A 176 -6.00 4.41 -17.09
CA GLU A 176 -5.63 3.35 -18.03
C GLU A 176 -4.64 2.36 -17.41
N ALA A 177 -3.62 2.84 -16.68
CA ALA A 177 -2.69 1.98 -15.97
C ALA A 177 -3.36 1.10 -14.91
N PHE A 178 -4.33 1.64 -14.15
CA PHE A 178 -5.14 0.85 -13.22
C PHE A 178 -5.97 -0.22 -13.93
N LEU A 179 -6.58 0.12 -15.06
CA LEU A 179 -7.36 -0.82 -15.86
C LEU A 179 -6.48 -1.95 -16.38
N HIS A 180 -5.30 -1.64 -16.92
CA HIS A 180 -4.36 -2.65 -17.39
C HIS A 180 -3.84 -3.56 -16.26
N ALA A 181 -3.58 -3.01 -15.08
CA ALA A 181 -3.25 -3.84 -13.91
C ALA A 181 -4.38 -4.82 -13.58
N LEU A 182 -5.63 -4.35 -13.55
CA LEU A 182 -6.81 -5.19 -13.32
C LEU A 182 -6.95 -6.29 -14.39
N GLU A 183 -6.84 -5.93 -15.66
CA GLU A 183 -6.95 -6.87 -16.78
C GLU A 183 -5.86 -7.95 -16.74
N THR A 184 -4.63 -7.55 -16.40
CA THR A 184 -3.50 -8.47 -16.24
C THR A 184 -3.81 -9.50 -15.15
N VAL A 185 -4.28 -9.06 -13.99
CA VAL A 185 -4.59 -9.97 -12.87
C VAL A 185 -5.82 -10.83 -13.16
N ARG A 186 -6.83 -10.32 -13.87
CA ARG A 186 -7.96 -11.12 -14.34
C ARG A 186 -7.54 -12.25 -15.28
N ALA A 187 -6.57 -11.98 -16.16
CA ALA A 187 -6.06 -12.95 -17.11
C ALA A 187 -5.16 -14.00 -16.42
N GLU A 188 -4.31 -13.58 -15.48
CA GLU A 188 -3.31 -14.44 -14.86
C GLU A 188 -3.78 -15.18 -13.59
N VAL A 189 -4.74 -14.61 -12.86
CA VAL A 189 -5.10 -15.06 -11.50
C VAL A 189 -6.56 -15.45 -11.39
N ASP A 190 -7.48 -14.50 -11.55
CA ASP A 190 -8.92 -14.75 -11.34
C ASP A 190 -9.77 -13.68 -12.05
N PRO A 191 -10.61 -14.06 -13.04
CA PRO A 191 -11.44 -13.10 -13.77
C PRO A 191 -12.50 -12.42 -12.89
N ALA A 192 -12.80 -12.95 -11.70
CA ALA A 192 -13.78 -12.38 -10.78
C ALA A 192 -13.25 -11.18 -9.97
N ILE A 193 -11.94 -10.92 -9.97
CA ILE A 193 -11.39 -9.77 -9.26
C ILE A 193 -11.92 -8.45 -9.86
N THR A 194 -12.17 -7.47 -9.01
CA THR A 194 -12.72 -6.18 -9.41
C THR A 194 -12.01 -5.04 -8.66
N LEU A 195 -11.82 -3.93 -9.34
CA LEU A 195 -11.25 -2.70 -8.80
C LEU A 195 -12.18 -1.55 -9.17
N ARG A 196 -12.45 -0.68 -8.21
CA ARG A 196 -13.10 0.61 -8.45
C ARG A 196 -12.18 1.72 -7.94
N ILE A 197 -12.01 2.75 -8.75
CA ILE A 197 -11.30 3.95 -8.34
C ILE A 197 -12.31 4.97 -7.83
N VAL A 198 -12.01 5.56 -6.69
CA VAL A 198 -12.78 6.65 -6.09
C VAL A 198 -11.83 7.83 -5.93
N ALA A 199 -12.10 8.86 -6.72
CA ALA A 199 -11.33 10.09 -6.72
C ALA A 199 -11.39 10.75 -5.33
N CYS A 200 -10.23 11.18 -4.83
CA CYS A 200 -10.10 11.91 -3.58
C CYS A 200 -9.38 13.23 -3.85
N ALA A 201 -9.93 14.34 -3.36
CA ALA A 201 -9.22 15.62 -3.39
C ALA A 201 -8.16 15.66 -2.27
N GLY A 202 -6.96 16.16 -2.57
CA GLY A 202 -5.97 16.47 -1.55
C GLY A 202 -6.41 17.65 -0.68
N LYS A 203 -5.93 17.72 0.57
CA LYS A 203 -6.23 18.82 1.52
C LYS A 203 -5.93 20.23 0.98
N ASN A 204 -5.10 20.35 -0.06
CA ASN A 204 -4.66 21.62 -0.65
C ASN A 204 -5.04 21.78 -2.13
N ASP A 205 -5.81 20.84 -2.69
CA ASP A 205 -6.29 21.00 -4.05
C ASP A 205 -7.49 21.93 -4.02
N VAL A 206 -7.33 23.12 -4.62
CA VAL A 206 -8.46 23.97 -4.97
C VAL A 206 -9.38 23.10 -5.83
N TRP A 207 -10.53 22.76 -5.29
CA TRP A 207 -11.61 22.06 -5.99
C TRP A 207 -11.79 22.70 -7.37
N ASP A 208 -11.50 21.96 -8.45
CA ASP A 208 -11.78 22.40 -9.81
C ASP A 208 -13.26 22.10 -10.10
N PRO A 209 -14.10 23.13 -10.30
CA PRO A 209 -15.52 22.95 -10.58
C PRO A 209 -15.80 22.12 -11.85
N GLN A 210 -14.82 21.91 -12.73
CA GLN A 210 -14.97 21.12 -13.94
C GLN A 210 -15.08 19.61 -13.68
N PHE A 211 -14.71 19.12 -12.50
CA PHE A 211 -14.82 17.69 -12.16
C PHE A 211 -16.28 17.22 -11.99
N ASP A 212 -17.20 18.08 -11.54
CA ASP A 212 -18.61 17.73 -11.37
C ASP A 212 -19.33 17.51 -12.71
N THR A 213 -18.88 18.19 -13.78
CA THR A 213 -19.44 18.03 -15.13
C THR A 213 -18.91 16.81 -15.89
N LEU A 214 -17.97 16.05 -15.32
CA LEU A 214 -17.32 14.90 -15.99
C LEU A 214 -17.80 13.53 -15.47
N MET A 215 -18.71 13.52 -14.49
CA MET A 215 -19.32 12.31 -13.91
C MET A 215 -20.81 12.14 -14.29
N GLU A 216 -21.32 12.99 -15.19
CA GLU A 216 -22.57 12.78 -15.96
C GLU A 216 -22.26 12.19 -17.34
#